data_AF-A0A924P3U7-F1
#
_entry.id   AF-A0A924P3U7-F1
#
_cell.length_a   1.000
_cell.length_b   1.000
_cell.length_c   1.000
_cell.angle_alpha   90.00
_cell.angle_beta   90.00
_cell.angle_gamma   90.00
#
_symmetry.space_group_name_H-M   'P 1'
#
loop_
_entity.id
_entity.type
_entity.pdbx_description
1 polymer ?
#
loop_
_entity_poly.entity_id
_entity_poly.type
_entity_poly.pdbx_seq_one_letter_code
_entity_poly.pdbx_strand_id
1 'polypeptide(L)'
;MRLPSKPATTEKKQLSVPDYFTQALQKNKNASQTFEKYPYNHKKEYVEWITQAKTEATRNKRTATAIEWLAEEGKAGTGSMR
;
A
#
# COMPACT_ATOMS: atom_id res chain seq x y z
N MET A 1 8.83 -28.17 -9.59
CA MET A 1 8.17 -27.37 -8.53
C MET A 1 7.84 -26.00 -9.10
N ARG A 2 6.57 -25.77 -9.44
CA ARG A 2 6.12 -24.53 -10.11
C ARG A 2 5.43 -23.67 -9.05
N LEU A 3 5.89 -22.42 -8.94
CA LEU A 3 5.36 -21.40 -8.02
C LEU A 3 3.83 -21.46 -8.00
N PRO A 4 3.17 -21.60 -6.82
CA PRO A 4 1.73 -21.50 -6.79
C PRO A 4 1.30 -20.04 -6.99
N SER A 5 0.73 -19.83 -8.18
CA SER A 5 -0.43 -18.98 -8.50
C SER A 5 -0.45 -17.51 -8.09
N LYS A 6 -0.20 -16.64 -9.09
CA LYS A 6 -0.99 -15.40 -9.27
C LYS A 6 -2.42 -15.81 -9.66
N PRO A 7 -3.43 -15.41 -8.89
CA PRO A 7 -4.33 -14.36 -9.37
C PRO A 7 -4.57 -13.35 -8.22
N ALA A 8 -4.66 -12.05 -8.44
CA ALA A 8 -5.67 -11.49 -9.31
C ALA A 8 -5.28 -10.10 -9.77
N THR A 9 -5.41 -9.89 -11.07
CA THR A 9 -5.75 -8.59 -11.62
C THR A 9 -7.15 -8.24 -11.14
N THR A 10 -7.29 -7.74 -9.91
CA THR A 10 -8.56 -7.16 -9.46
C THR A 10 -8.43 -5.65 -9.56
N GLU A 11 -8.79 -5.18 -10.74
CA GLU A 11 -9.42 -3.89 -10.96
C GLU A 11 -8.72 -2.70 -10.27
N LYS A 12 -7.85 -2.09 -11.06
CA LYS A 12 -7.53 -0.66 -11.08
C LYS A 12 -8.79 0.20 -11.21
N LYS A 13 -9.80 0.02 -10.35
CA LYS A 13 -11.02 0.82 -10.36
C LYS A 13 -10.68 2.14 -9.68
N GLN A 14 -10.06 3.00 -10.48
CA GLN A 14 -10.20 4.45 -10.42
C GLN A 14 -9.77 5.12 -9.11
N LEU A 15 -8.89 4.49 -8.33
CA LEU A 15 -8.24 5.15 -7.20
C LEU A 15 -6.94 5.75 -7.71
N SER A 16 -6.75 7.05 -7.54
CA SER A 16 -5.59 7.81 -8.03
C SER A 16 -4.33 7.49 -7.22
N VAL A 17 -3.96 6.21 -7.15
CA VAL A 17 -2.77 5.73 -6.46
C VAL A 17 -1.56 6.25 -7.22
N PRO A 18 -0.70 7.05 -6.58
CA PRO A 18 0.48 7.56 -7.24
C PRO A 18 1.46 6.45 -7.62
N ASP A 19 2.18 6.64 -8.72
CA ASP A 19 3.10 5.64 -9.28
C ASP A 19 4.17 5.23 -8.25
N TYR A 20 4.73 6.20 -7.52
CA TYR A 20 5.73 5.96 -6.48
C TYR A 20 5.23 5.05 -5.33
N PHE A 21 3.93 5.07 -5.01
CA PHE A 21 3.35 4.20 -3.98
C PHE A 21 3.16 2.79 -4.51
N THR A 22 2.69 2.67 -5.76
CA THR A 22 2.56 1.39 -6.45
C THR A 22 3.91 0.70 -6.62
N GLN A 23 4.96 1.44 -7.00
CA GLN A 23 6.32 0.93 -7.09
C GLN A 23 6.83 0.44 -5.73
N ALA A 24 6.53 1.15 -4.64
CA ALA A 24 6.92 0.74 -3.31
C ALA A 24 6.19 -0.56 -2.88
N LEU A 25 4.90 -0.70 -3.22
CA LEU A 25 4.12 -1.92 -2.97
C LEU A 25 4.69 -3.11 -3.72
N GLN A 26 5.09 -2.92 -4.97
CA GLN A 26 5.70 -4.00 -5.76
C GLN A 26 7.02 -4.52 -5.17
N LYS A 27 7.76 -3.69 -4.41
CA LYS A 27 8.97 -4.13 -3.70
C LYS A 27 8.66 -5.05 -2.53
N ASN A 28 7.46 -4.96 -1.94
CA ASN A 28 7.05 -5.74 -0.77
C ASN A 28 5.78 -6.55 -1.08
N LYS A 29 5.96 -7.83 -1.44
CA LYS A 29 4.84 -8.72 -1.78
C LYS A 29 3.80 -8.85 -0.67
N ASN A 30 4.23 -8.86 0.60
CA ASN A 30 3.31 -8.89 1.75
C ASN A 30 2.43 -7.64 1.79
N ALA A 31 3.04 -6.46 1.69
CA ALA A 31 2.31 -5.18 1.66
C ALA A 31 1.38 -5.09 0.44
N SER A 32 1.83 -5.54 -0.75
CA SER A 32 0.99 -5.61 -1.94
C SER A 32 -0.24 -6.48 -1.71
N GLN A 33 -0.08 -7.67 -1.12
CA GLN A 33 -1.21 -8.57 -0.85
C GLN A 33 -2.19 -7.99 0.17
N THR A 34 -1.70 -7.38 1.26
CA THR A 34 -2.55 -6.69 2.25
C THR A 34 -3.29 -5.53 1.59
N PHE A 35 -2.59 -4.70 0.80
CA PHE A 35 -3.16 -3.58 0.08
C PHE A 35 -4.21 -4.03 -0.93
N GLU A 36 -3.97 -5.09 -1.70
CA GLU A 36 -4.95 -5.62 -2.65
C GLU A 36 -6.23 -6.09 -1.95
N LYS A 37 -6.11 -6.72 -0.77
CA LYS A 37 -7.25 -7.14 0.07
C LYS A 37 -8.02 -5.98 0.72
N TYR A 38 -7.38 -4.82 0.89
CA TYR A 38 -8.04 -3.68 1.52
C TYR A 38 -9.20 -3.09 0.69
N PRO A 39 -10.30 -2.63 1.33
CA PRO A 39 -11.37 -1.92 0.64
C PRO A 39 -10.90 -0.57 0.08
N TYR A 40 -11.64 -0.06 -0.89
CA TYR A 40 -11.40 1.25 -1.53
C TYR A 40 -11.19 2.39 -0.53
N ASN A 41 -11.95 2.42 0.58
CA ASN A 41 -11.87 3.50 1.56
C ASN A 41 -10.50 3.57 2.26
N HIS A 42 -9.96 2.41 2.68
CA HIS A 42 -8.61 2.34 3.26
C HIS A 42 -7.54 2.76 2.26
N LYS A 43 -7.64 2.25 1.02
CA LYS A 43 -6.71 2.63 -0.06
C LYS A 43 -6.71 4.15 -0.29
N LYS A 44 -7.88 4.78 -0.27
CA LYS A 44 -8.03 6.23 -0.46
C LYS A 44 -7.37 7.00 0.68
N GLU A 45 -7.57 6.59 1.92
CA GLU A 45 -7.01 7.24 3.10
C GLU A 45 -5.47 7.23 3.07
N TYR A 46 -4.85 6.08 2.73
CA TYR A 46 -3.40 6.01 2.54
C TYR A 46 -2.90 6.93 1.43
N VAL A 47 -3.56 6.91 0.27
CA VAL A 47 -3.18 7.76 -0.87
C VAL A 47 -3.33 9.24 -0.52
N GLU A 48 -4.41 9.63 0.13
CA GLU A 48 -4.65 11.02 0.56
C GLU A 48 -3.60 11.45 1.58
N TRP A 49 -3.28 10.62 2.57
CA TRP A 49 -2.22 10.89 3.54
C TRP A 49 -0.86 11.08 2.87
N ILE A 50 -0.53 10.26 1.88
CA ILE A 50 0.77 10.35 1.21
C ILE A 50 0.81 11.55 0.25
N THR A 51 -0.27 11.82 -0.47
CA THR A 51 -0.39 12.97 -1.39
C THR A 51 -0.50 14.31 -0.67
N GLN A 52 -0.94 14.33 0.60
CA GLN A 52 -0.89 15.53 1.44
C GLN A 52 0.55 16.00 1.75
N ALA A 53 1.56 15.17 1.54
CA ALA A 53 2.95 15.60 1.72
C ALA A 53 3.38 16.55 0.59
N LYS A 54 3.66 17.81 0.94
CA LYS A 54 4.14 18.85 0.00
C LYS A 54 5.56 18.60 -0.52
N THR A 55 6.37 17.82 0.20
CA THR A 55 7.77 17.55 -0.14
C THR A 55 7.98 16.09 -0.47
N GLU A 56 8.84 15.83 -1.45
CA GLU A 56 9.15 14.46 -1.89
C GLU A 56 9.79 13.62 -0.79
N ALA A 57 10.62 14.23 0.05
CA ALA A 57 11.23 13.56 1.19
C ALA A 57 10.18 13.03 2.18
N THR A 58 9.16 13.84 2.50
CA THR A 58 8.08 13.43 3.40
C THR A 58 7.15 12.42 2.73
N ARG A 59 6.88 12.58 1.43
CA ARG A 59 6.11 11.63 0.63
C ARG A 59 6.76 10.25 0.61
N ASN A 60 8.08 10.18 0.43
CA ASN A 60 8.83 8.94 0.47
C ASN A 60 8.82 8.31 1.87
N LYS A 61 8.98 9.12 2.93
CA LYS A 61 8.86 8.64 4.31
C LYS A 61 7.48 8.04 4.58
N ARG A 62 6.40 8.76 4.26
CA ARG A 62 5.02 8.26 4.41
C ARG A 62 4.75 7.03 3.58
N THR A 63 5.25 6.98 2.34
CA THR A 63 5.16 5.80 1.48
C THR A 63 5.86 4.61 2.15
N ALA A 64 7.10 4.77 2.60
CA ALA A 64 7.84 3.71 3.28
C ALA A 64 7.12 3.25 4.56
N THR A 65 6.63 4.17 5.38
CA THR A 65 5.85 3.86 6.59
C THR A 65 4.57 3.09 6.26
N ALA A 66 3.81 3.53 5.26
CA ALA A 66 2.60 2.82 4.83
C ALA A 66 2.90 1.41 4.34
N ILE A 67 3.98 1.22 3.59
CA ILE A 67 4.44 -0.10 3.14
C ILE A 67 4.82 -0.99 4.33
N GLU A 68 5.53 -0.43 5.29
CA GLU A 68 5.98 -1.13 6.49
C GLU A 68 4.76 -1.58 7.31
N TRP A 69 3.77 -0.70 7.51
CA TRP A 69 2.52 -1.04 8.17
C TRP A 69 1.72 -2.09 7.41
N LEU A 70 1.58 -1.96 6.08
CA LEU A 70 0.89 -2.95 5.26
C LEU A 70 1.60 -4.32 5.27
N ALA A 71 2.92 -4.33 5.44
CA ALA A 71 3.70 -5.55 5.59
C ALA A 71 3.59 -6.15 7.00
N GLU A 72 3.59 -5.30 8.03
CA GLU A 72 3.49 -5.67 9.46
C GLU A 72 2.08 -6.07 9.88
N GLU A 73 1.02 -5.54 9.27
CA GLU A 73 -0.36 -5.88 9.57
C GLU A 73 -0.67 -7.36 9.36
N GLY A 74 0.13 -8.04 8.52
CA GLY A 74 0.11 -9.49 8.39
C GLY A 74 0.64 -10.26 9.63
N LYS A 75 1.14 -9.56 10.66
CA LYS A 75 1.89 -10.15 11.79
C LYS A 75 1.47 -9.70 13.20
N ALA A 76 0.37 -8.96 13.32
CA ALA A 76 -0.26 -8.46 14.55
C ALA A 76 0.30 -7.12 15.10
N GLY A 77 -0.59 -6.12 15.21
CA GLY A 77 -0.44 -5.01 16.17
C GLY A 77 -0.68 -3.60 15.63
N THR A 78 -1.95 -3.22 15.49
CA THR A 78 -2.47 -1.85 15.75
C THR A 78 -1.59 -0.65 15.35
N GLY A 79 -1.45 -0.39 14.05
CA GLY A 79 -1.03 0.90 13.51
C GLY A 79 -2.23 1.76 13.11
N SER A 80 -3.17 1.99 14.03
CA SER A 80 -4.31 2.87 13.75
C SER A 80 -3.78 4.29 13.53
N MET A 81 -3.98 4.85 12.34
CA MET A 81 -3.81 6.28 12.10
C MET A 81 -4.65 7.05 13.13
N ARG A 82 -3.97 7.64 14.12
CA ARG A 82 -4.43 8.79 14.88
C ARG A 82 -3.32 9.82 14.86
#